data_AF-A0A5B0VP38-F1
#
_entry.id   AF-A0A5B0VP38-F1
#
_cell.length_a   1.000
_cell.length_b   1.000
_cell.length_c   1.000
_cell.angle_alpha   90.00
_cell.angle_beta   90.00
_cell.angle_gamma   90.00
#
_symmetry.space_group_name_H-M   'P 1'
#
loop_
_entity.id
_entity.type
_entity.pdbx_description
1 polymer ?
#
loop_
_entity_poly.entity_id
_entity_poly.type
_entity_poly.pdbx_seq_one_letter_code
_entity_poly.pdbx_strand_id
1 'polypeptide(L)'
;MKFLIILLFVAIVGFVAWRSKQNANPVELACARDIGQLLKSSPDADPRSIADMFVKHGIARARCPQVGRMVMPQLRKHGLKPEDAKIAMIQVKAAYALVP
;
A
#
# COMPACT_ATOMS: atom_id res chain seq x y z
N MET A 1 -9.40 -5.47 -41.81
CA MET A 1 -8.02 -5.26 -41.31
C MET A 1 -7.89 -4.00 -40.45
N LYS A 2 -8.12 -2.80 -41.00
CA LYS A 2 -7.94 -1.52 -40.28
C LYS A 2 -8.82 -1.32 -39.03
N PHE A 3 -10.09 -1.75 -39.07
CA PHE A 3 -11.02 -1.64 -37.93
C PHE A 3 -10.70 -2.62 -36.78
N LEU A 4 -10.19 -3.82 -37.09
CA LEU A 4 -9.77 -4.81 -36.07
C LEU A 4 -8.58 -4.30 -35.25
N ILE A 5 -7.64 -3.60 -35.89
CA ILE A 5 -6.46 -3.04 -35.23
C ILE A 5 -6.88 -1.91 -34.27
N ILE A 6 -7.82 -1.05 -34.68
CA ILE A 6 -8.32 0.05 -33.84
C ILE A 6 -9.05 -0.49 -32.60
N LEU A 7 -9.87 -1.52 -32.77
CA LEU A 7 -10.64 -2.13 -31.68
C LEU A 7 -9.72 -2.83 -30.67
N LEU A 8 -8.68 -3.52 -31.16
CA LEU A 8 -7.63 -4.12 -30.32
C LEU A 8 -6.88 -3.05 -29.52
N PHE A 9 -6.54 -1.92 -30.16
CA PHE A 9 -5.80 -0.84 -29.51
C PHE A 9 -6.61 -0.19 -28.38
N VAL A 10 -7.90 0.07 -28.62
CA VAL A 10 -8.81 0.61 -27.59
C VAL A 10 -8.98 -0.37 -26.42
N ALA A 11 -9.11 -1.66 -26.70
CA ALA A 11 -9.21 -2.69 -25.66
C ALA A 11 -7.93 -2.78 -24.81
N ILE A 12 -6.76 -2.73 -25.44
CA ILE A 12 -5.47 -2.75 -24.74
C ILE A 12 -5.29 -1.49 -23.89
N VAL A 13 -5.58 -0.29 -24.44
CA VAL A 13 -5.47 0.97 -23.70
C VAL A 13 -6.45 1.00 -22.52
N GLY A 14 -7.69 0.53 -22.72
CA GLY A 14 -8.67 0.39 -21.63
C GLY A 14 -8.22 -0.61 -20.57
N PHE A 15 -7.67 -1.75 -20.97
CA PHE A 15 -7.14 -2.77 -20.07
C PHE A 15 -5.91 -2.27 -19.29
N VAL A 16 -5.02 -1.52 -19.94
CA VAL A 16 -3.84 -0.90 -19.31
C VAL A 16 -4.26 0.22 -18.37
N ALA A 17 -5.24 1.06 -18.73
CA ALA A 17 -5.77 2.09 -17.83
C ALA A 17 -6.47 1.47 -16.61
N TRP A 18 -7.21 0.38 -16.80
CA TRP A 18 -7.83 -0.39 -15.72
C TRP A 18 -6.79 -1.08 -14.82
N ARG A 19 -5.76 -1.69 -15.42
CA ARG A 19 -4.60 -2.25 -14.69
C ARG A 19 -3.76 -1.20 -13.99
N SER A 20 -3.61 0.00 -14.57
CA SER A 20 -2.85 1.11 -14.01
C SER A 20 -3.55 1.68 -12.77
N LYS A 21 -4.88 1.84 -12.85
CA LYS A 21 -5.73 2.16 -11.68
C LYS A 21 -5.65 1.09 -10.58
N GLN A 22 -5.25 -0.13 -10.91
CA GLN A 22 -5.04 -1.24 -9.96
C GLN A 22 -3.59 -1.41 -9.47
N ASN A 23 -2.58 -0.80 -10.09
CA ASN A 23 -1.17 -1.10 -9.80
C ASN A 23 -0.44 -0.04 -8.96
N ALA A 24 -0.95 1.20 -8.87
CA ALA A 24 -0.42 2.21 -7.97
C ALA A 24 -1.51 3.24 -7.63
N ASN A 25 -2.41 2.89 -6.72
CA ASN A 25 -3.38 3.87 -6.23
C ASN A 25 -2.63 4.94 -5.43
N PRO A 26 -2.84 6.25 -5.72
CA PRO A 26 -2.27 7.31 -4.90
C PRO A 26 -2.70 7.20 -3.42
N VAL A 27 -3.85 6.56 -3.18
CA VAL A 27 -4.38 6.21 -1.86
C VAL A 27 -3.52 5.17 -1.13
N GLU A 28 -3.03 4.14 -1.84
CA GLU A 28 -2.13 3.13 -1.27
C GLU A 28 -0.78 3.77 -0.87
N LEU A 29 -0.28 4.68 -1.71
CA LEU A 29 0.94 5.43 -1.42
C LEU A 29 0.77 6.37 -0.23
N ALA A 30 -0.38 7.06 -0.14
CA ALA A 30 -0.73 7.93 0.98
C ALA A 30 -0.85 7.13 2.28
N CYS A 31 -1.55 5.99 2.24
CA CYS A 31 -1.65 5.06 3.37
C CYS A 31 -0.27 4.58 3.83
N ALA A 32 0.60 4.14 2.90
CA ALA A 32 1.95 3.73 3.23
C ALA A 32 2.80 4.85 3.85
N ARG A 33 2.62 6.09 3.39
CA ARG A 33 3.31 7.27 3.94
C ARG A 33 2.83 7.58 5.35
N ASP A 34 1.51 7.58 5.58
CA ASP A 34 0.93 7.86 6.90
C ASP A 34 1.32 6.80 7.93
N ILE A 35 1.30 5.52 7.53
CA ILE A 35 1.80 4.41 8.36
C ILE A 35 3.30 4.57 8.63
N GLY A 36 4.09 4.93 7.61
CA GLY A 36 5.52 5.21 7.77
C GLY A 36 5.79 6.36 8.74
N GLN A 37 4.98 7.41 8.74
CA GLN A 37 5.07 8.54 9.67
C GLN A 37 4.65 8.15 11.10
N LEU A 38 3.60 7.34 11.24
CA LEU A 38 3.18 6.78 12.53
C LEU A 38 4.33 5.97 13.15
N LEU A 39 4.90 5.04 12.38
CA LEU A 39 5.98 4.15 12.85
C LEU A 39 7.31 4.87 13.07
N LYS A 40 7.52 6.03 12.42
CA LYS A 40 8.65 6.90 12.74
C LYS A 40 8.54 7.46 14.16
N SER A 41 7.33 7.83 14.56
CA SER A 41 7.07 8.44 15.88
C SER A 41 6.91 7.38 16.97
N SER A 42 6.39 6.20 16.60
CA SER A 42 6.14 5.07 17.49
C SER A 42 6.43 3.76 16.74
N PRO A 43 7.68 3.26 16.76
CA PRO A 43 8.09 2.04 16.06
C PRO A 43 7.30 0.80 16.49
N ASP A 44 6.88 0.77 17.75
CA ASP A 44 6.07 -0.28 18.37
C ASP A 44 4.57 0.04 18.36
N ALA A 45 4.10 0.84 17.39
CA ALA A 45 2.69 1.18 17.28
C ALA A 45 1.81 -0.07 17.24
N ASP A 46 0.69 -0.01 17.95
CA ASP A 46 -0.25 -1.13 18.06
C ASP A 46 -0.80 -1.53 16.67
N PRO A 47 -0.88 -2.83 16.35
CA PRO A 47 -1.44 -3.32 15.09
C PRO A 47 -2.85 -2.81 14.79
N ARG A 48 -3.68 -2.52 15.80
CA ARG A 48 -5.03 -1.96 15.60
C ARG A 48 -4.94 -0.54 15.05
N SER A 49 -4.08 0.31 15.61
CA SER A 49 -3.86 1.67 15.10
C SER A 49 -3.39 1.69 13.64
N ILE A 50 -2.59 0.69 13.24
CA ILE A 50 -2.16 0.52 11.85
C ILE A 50 -3.33 0.00 10.99
N ALA A 51 -4.16 -0.91 11.51
CA ALA A 51 -5.37 -1.39 10.84
C ALA A 51 -6.39 -0.27 10.61
N ASP A 52 -6.58 0.61 11.59
CA ASP A 52 -7.40 1.82 11.45
C ASP A 52 -6.91 2.73 10.34
N MET A 53 -5.59 2.84 10.12
CA MET A 53 -5.05 3.58 8.98
C MET A 53 -5.38 2.91 7.65
N PHE A 54 -5.30 1.58 7.56
CA PHE A 54 -5.74 0.85 6.37
C PHE A 54 -7.23 1.09 6.08
N VAL A 55 -8.08 1.02 7.11
CA VAL A 55 -9.53 1.25 6.99
C VAL A 55 -9.84 2.70 6.62
N LYS A 56 -9.17 3.67 7.24
CA LYS A 56 -9.32 5.11 6.96
C LYS A 56 -9.03 5.44 5.50
N HIS A 57 -8.06 4.75 4.90
CA HIS A 57 -7.71 4.90 3.48
C HIS A 57 -8.51 3.98 2.55
N GLY A 58 -9.50 3.23 3.07
CA GLY A 58 -10.33 2.33 2.27
C GLY A 58 -9.55 1.15 1.66
N ILE A 59 -8.44 0.77 2.29
CA ILE A 59 -7.60 -0.34 1.82
C ILE A 59 -8.23 -1.65 2.27
N ALA A 60 -8.72 -2.43 1.30
CA ALA A 60 -9.21 -3.78 1.55
C ALA A 60 -8.05 -4.70 2.00
N ARG A 61 -8.38 -5.72 2.83
CA ARG A 61 -7.41 -6.71 3.33
C ARG A 61 -6.53 -7.34 2.24
N ALA A 62 -7.09 -7.61 1.06
CA ALA A 62 -6.36 -8.15 -0.08
C ALA A 62 -5.23 -7.23 -0.60
N ARG A 63 -5.33 -5.92 -0.37
CA ARG A 63 -4.38 -4.88 -0.78
C ARG A 63 -3.40 -4.48 0.32
N CYS A 64 -3.66 -4.82 1.58
CA CYS A 64 -2.73 -4.53 2.69
C CYS A 64 -1.29 -5.02 2.46
N PRO A 65 -1.04 -6.23 1.90
CA PRO A 65 0.33 -6.66 1.59
C PRO A 65 1.04 -5.77 0.56
N GLN A 66 0.29 -5.22 -0.40
CA GLN A 66 0.82 -4.29 -1.40
C GLN A 66 1.25 -2.97 -0.74
N VAL A 67 0.40 -2.41 0.12
CA VAL A 67 0.69 -1.18 0.87
C VAL A 67 1.85 -1.39 1.85
N GLY A 68 1.91 -2.50 2.58
CA GLY A 68 3.01 -2.78 3.51
C GLY A 68 4.38 -2.91 2.83
N ARG A 69 4.44 -3.42 1.59
CA ARG A 69 5.67 -3.37 0.78
C ARG A 69 6.11 -1.93 0.48
N MET A 70 5.16 -1.00 0.37
CA MET A 70 5.44 0.42 0.20
C MET A 70 5.80 1.13 1.52
N VAL A 71 5.45 0.58 2.69
CA VAL A 71 5.84 1.14 4.00
C VAL A 71 7.35 0.99 4.24
N MET A 72 7.95 -0.16 3.88
CA MET A 72 9.39 -0.41 4.09
C MET A 72 10.30 0.70 3.53
N PRO A 73 10.17 1.13 2.26
CA PRO A 73 10.99 2.24 1.75
C PRO A 73 10.69 3.57 2.43
N GLN A 74 9.46 3.80 2.96
CA GLN A 74 9.15 5.01 3.73
C GLN A 74 9.87 5.02 5.09
N LEU A 75 9.90 3.89 5.81
CA LEU A 75 10.64 3.77 7.07
C LEU A 75 12.14 4.06 6.88
N ARG A 76 12.72 3.51 5.79
CA ARG A 76 14.12 3.79 5.42
C ARG A 76 14.35 5.26 5.08
N LYS A 77 13.44 5.89 4.32
CA LYS A 77 13.51 7.34 4.02
C LYS A 77 13.43 8.21 5.27
N HIS A 78 12.72 7.75 6.29
CA HIS A 78 12.55 8.47 7.55
C HIS A 78 13.70 8.25 8.54
N GLY A 79 14.74 7.49 8.16
CA GLY A 79 15.93 7.27 8.98
C GLY A 79 15.74 6.25 10.10
N LEU A 80 14.69 5.42 10.03
CA LEU A 80 14.49 4.35 11.01
C LEU A 80 15.61 3.32 10.89
N LYS A 81 16.13 2.87 12.04
CA LYS A 81 17.11 1.79 12.05
C LYS A 81 16.50 0.52 11.43
N PRO A 82 17.31 -0.31 10.76
CA PRO A 82 16.81 -1.53 10.13
C PRO A 82 16.20 -2.53 11.12
N GLU A 83 16.59 -2.48 12.40
CA GLU A 83 16.01 -3.33 13.46
C GLU A 83 14.61 -2.86 13.85
N ASP A 84 14.47 -1.57 14.16
CA ASP A 84 13.17 -0.95 14.47
C ASP A 84 12.20 -1.07 13.27
N ALA A 85 12.71 -0.95 12.04
CA ALA A 85 11.92 -1.12 10.84
C ALA A 85 11.38 -2.56 10.68
N LYS A 86 12.12 -3.57 11.15
CA LYS A 86 11.64 -4.97 11.16
C LYS A 86 10.52 -5.14 12.19
N ILE A 87 10.68 -4.57 13.39
CA ILE A 87 9.66 -4.63 14.46
C ILE A 87 8.38 -3.96 13.97
N ALA A 88 8.51 -2.75 13.44
CA ALA A 88 7.42 -2.01 12.80
C ALA A 88 6.73 -2.84 11.70
N MET A 89 7.49 -3.56 10.86
CA MET A 89 6.93 -4.40 9.81
C MET A 89 6.19 -5.64 10.35
N ILE A 90 6.60 -6.19 11.50
CA ILE A 90 5.87 -7.25 12.19
C ILE A 90 4.49 -6.73 12.62
N GLN A 91 4.43 -5.54 13.20
CA GLN A 91 3.16 -4.91 13.60
C GLN A 91 2.27 -4.61 12.39
N VAL A 92 2.84 -4.08 11.30
CA VAL A 92 2.11 -3.86 10.04
C VAL A 92 1.52 -5.16 9.51
N LYS A 93 2.27 -6.27 9.57
CA LYS A 93 1.76 -7.57 9.13
C LYS A 93 0.67 -8.13 10.05
N ALA A 94 0.77 -7.91 11.35
CA ALA A 94 -0.27 -8.26 12.32
C ALA A 94 -1.57 -7.46 12.05
N ALA A 95 -1.44 -6.19 11.66
CA ALA A 95 -2.58 -5.33 11.32
C ALA A 95 -3.42 -5.87 10.15
N TYR A 96 -2.83 -6.62 9.22
CA TYR A 96 -3.56 -7.18 8.07
C TYR A 96 -4.70 -8.11 8.49
N ALA A 97 -4.56 -8.80 9.62
CA ALA A 97 -5.60 -9.70 10.12
C ALA A 97 -6.77 -8.94 10.78
N LEU A 98 -6.56 -7.67 11.12
CA LEU A 98 -7.51 -6.80 11.81
C LEU A 98 -8.30 -5.92 10.85
N VAL A 99 -7.90 -5.84 9.57
CA VAL A 99 -8.66 -5.16 8.53
C VAL A 99 -9.86 -6.03 8.12
N PRO A 100 -11.09 -5.47 8.14
CA PRO A 100 -12.31 -6.19 7.77
C PRO A 100 -12.36 -6.63 6.30
#